data_AF-A0AAJ3DM82-F1
#
_entry.id   AF-A0AAJ3DM82-F1
#
_cell.length_a   1.000
_cell.length_b   1.000
_cell.length_c   1.000
_cell.angle_alpha   90.00
_cell.angle_beta   90.00
_cell.angle_gamma   90.00
#
_symmetry.space_group_name_H-M   'P 1'
#
loop_
_entity.id
_entity.type
_entity.pdbx_description
1 polymer ?
#
loop_
_entity_poly.entity_id
_entity_poly.type
_entity_poly.pdbx_seq_one_letter_code
_entity_poly.pdbx_strand_id
1 'polypeptide(L)'
;MPFPHGPDGPRRAPAPPADVPPMYVRYLRDRLLEAEAGLTAMSERYERTKAAFDRRYARRGITPDTDIVGYLNAKALNPELKFWYAKVEHFQRELAAYGAALTGLAAADRMLAAEGQRIPADRQRSRTGRPNLNRVG
;
A
#
# COMPACT_ATOMS: atom_id res chain seq x y z
N MET A 1 -6.66 38.26 -48.95
CA MET A 1 -5.87 37.19 -48.29
C MET A 1 -6.65 36.70 -47.07
N PRO A 2 -7.31 35.54 -47.11
CA PRO A 2 -7.87 34.90 -45.91
C PRO A 2 -6.89 33.85 -45.36
N PHE A 3 -6.70 33.83 -44.03
CA PHE A 3 -5.99 32.76 -43.33
C PHE A 3 -6.98 31.63 -42.98
N PRO A 4 -6.69 30.35 -43.25
CA PRO A 4 -7.57 29.27 -42.83
C PRO A 4 -7.30 28.85 -41.38
N HIS A 5 -8.39 28.54 -40.69
CA HIS A 5 -8.44 27.89 -39.39
C HIS A 5 -7.62 26.59 -39.34
N GLY A 6 -7.06 26.31 -38.16
CA GLY A 6 -6.11 25.22 -37.93
C GLY A 6 -6.71 23.81 -37.97
N PRO A 7 -5.88 22.79 -37.73
CA PRO A 7 -6.35 21.50 -37.28
C PRO A 7 -6.01 21.31 -35.80
N ASP A 8 -7.03 21.31 -34.95
CA ASP A 8 -7.02 20.57 -33.70
C ASP A 8 -6.70 19.10 -34.04
N GLY A 9 -5.43 18.73 -33.91
CA GLY A 9 -4.99 17.36 -34.07
C GLY A 9 -5.72 16.45 -33.08
N PRO A 10 -6.05 15.21 -33.47
CA PRO A 10 -6.81 14.30 -32.61
C PRO A 10 -6.06 14.10 -31.30
N ARG A 11 -6.65 14.60 -30.21
CA ARG A 11 -6.19 14.38 -28.84
C ARG A 11 -6.16 12.87 -28.63
N ARG A 12 -4.97 12.28 -28.65
CA ARG A 12 -4.76 10.85 -28.48
C ARG A 12 -5.44 10.45 -27.18
N ALA A 13 -6.46 9.58 -27.27
CA ALA A 13 -7.14 9.08 -26.09
C ALA A 13 -6.09 8.47 -25.15
N PRO A 14 -6.12 8.78 -23.84
CA PRO A 14 -5.21 8.16 -22.90
C PRO A 14 -5.36 6.64 -23.01
N ALA A 15 -4.23 5.94 -23.07
CA ALA A 15 -4.23 4.49 -23.06
C ALA A 15 -5.02 4.00 -21.83
N PRO A 16 -5.83 2.94 -21.97
CA PRO A 16 -6.49 2.36 -20.80
C PRO A 16 -5.43 2.01 -19.75
N PRO A 17 -5.72 2.22 -18.45
CA PRO A 17 -4.79 1.83 -17.41
C PRO A 17 -4.46 0.34 -17.58
N ALA A 18 -3.18 0.00 -17.53
CA ALA A 18 -2.75 -1.40 -17.56
C ALA A 18 -3.28 -2.07 -16.29
N ASP A 19 -4.10 -3.12 -16.46
CA ASP A 19 -4.60 -3.91 -15.34
C ASP A 19 -3.43 -4.44 -14.50
N VAL A 20 -3.56 -4.33 -13.17
CA VAL A 20 -2.53 -4.81 -12.25
C VAL A 20 -2.50 -6.33 -12.29
N PRO A 21 -1.34 -6.96 -12.58
CA PRO A 21 -1.28 -8.42 -12.69
C PRO A 21 -1.71 -9.11 -11.38
N PRO A 22 -2.57 -10.14 -11.43
CA PRO A 22 -2.99 -10.88 -10.23
C PRO A 22 -1.81 -11.47 -9.43
N MET A 23 -0.74 -11.83 -10.12
CA MET A 23 0.50 -12.33 -9.50
C MET A 23 1.17 -11.28 -8.60
N TYR A 24 1.08 -10.00 -8.95
CA TYR A 24 1.64 -8.93 -8.13
C TYR A 24 0.85 -8.75 -6.82
N VAL A 25 -0.48 -8.85 -6.87
CA VAL A 25 -1.33 -8.81 -5.67
C VAL A 25 -1.02 -9.99 -4.75
N ARG A 26 -0.84 -11.20 -5.30
CA ARG A 26 -0.46 -12.38 -4.51
C ARG A 26 0.91 -12.21 -3.87
N TYR A 27 1.89 -11.73 -4.62
CA TYR A 27 3.21 -11.40 -4.10
C TYR A 27 3.15 -10.43 -2.91
N LEU A 28 2.38 -9.34 -3.02
CA LEU A 28 2.23 -8.37 -1.93
C LEU A 28 1.58 -8.98 -0.69
N ARG A 29 0.61 -9.88 -0.85
CA ARG A 29 -0.01 -10.60 0.28
C ARG A 29 0.98 -11.53 0.96
N ASP A 30 1.74 -12.29 0.18
CA ASP A 30 2.74 -13.22 0.73
C ASP A 30 3.83 -12.44 1.49
N ARG A 31 4.31 -11.33 0.93
CA ARG A 31 5.27 -10.43 1.62
C ARG A 31 4.70 -9.78 2.87
N LEU A 32 3.42 -9.42 2.88
CA LEU A 32 2.76 -8.88 4.07
C LEU A 32 2.74 -9.92 5.20
N LEU A 33 2.35 -11.16 4.90
CA LEU A 33 2.34 -12.26 5.88
C LEU A 33 3.75 -12.58 6.39
N GLU A 34 4.75 -12.57 5.51
CA GLU A 34 6.15 -12.74 5.89
C GLU A 34 6.61 -11.62 6.83
N ALA A 35 6.24 -10.38 6.55
CA ALA A 35 6.56 -9.24 7.40
C ALA A 35 5.87 -9.32 8.77
N GLU A 36 4.61 -9.77 8.85
CA GLU A 36 3.89 -10.01 10.11
C GLU A 36 4.54 -11.10 10.97
N ALA A 37 4.92 -12.22 10.35
CA ALA A 37 5.63 -13.30 11.03
C ALA A 37 7.01 -12.83 11.52
N GLY A 38 7.74 -12.08 10.67
CA GLY A 38 9.01 -11.47 11.01
C GLY A 38 8.90 -10.48 12.18
N LEU A 39 7.88 -9.61 12.16
CA LEU A 39 7.60 -8.64 13.22
C LEU A 39 7.35 -9.34 14.55
N THR A 40 6.50 -10.37 14.55
CA THR A 40 6.18 -11.15 15.75
C THR A 40 7.44 -11.79 16.33
N ALA A 41 8.20 -12.50 15.51
CA ALA A 41 9.42 -13.18 15.94
C ALA A 41 10.50 -12.21 16.46
N MET A 42 10.68 -11.05 15.83
CA MET A 42 11.66 -10.06 16.27
C MET A 42 11.21 -9.32 17.53
N SER A 43 9.90 -9.08 17.69
CA SER A 43 9.34 -8.46 18.89
C SER A 43 9.52 -9.35 20.12
N GLU A 44 9.28 -10.66 20.00
CA GLU A 44 9.55 -11.61 21.09
C GLU A 44 11.03 -11.63 21.50
N ARG A 45 11.94 -11.58 20.52
CA ARG A 45 13.39 -11.51 20.80
C ARG A 45 13.75 -10.21 21.51
N TYR A 46 13.25 -9.08 21.02
CA TYR A 46 13.45 -7.79 21.66
C TYR A 46 12.96 -7.79 23.11
N GLU A 47 11.73 -8.26 23.37
CA GLU A 47 11.16 -8.30 24.72
C GLU A 47 11.92 -9.23 25.65
N ARG A 48 12.39 -10.39 25.15
CA ARG A 48 13.24 -11.30 25.95
C ARG A 48 14.57 -10.64 26.33
N THR A 49 15.24 -9.99 25.38
CA THR A 49 16.50 -9.26 25.65
C THR A 49 16.24 -8.07 26.58
N LYS A 50 15.13 -7.36 26.41
CA LYS A 50 14.72 -6.24 27.27
C LYS A 50 14.47 -6.71 28.71
N ALA A 51 13.75 -7.80 28.91
CA ALA A 51 13.52 -8.37 30.23
C ALA A 51 14.83 -8.78 30.93
N ALA A 52 15.81 -9.31 30.19
CA ALA A 52 17.12 -9.63 30.74
C ALA A 52 17.91 -8.36 31.14
N PHE A 53 17.87 -7.33 30.29
CA PHE A 53 18.44 -6.02 30.59
C PHE A 53 17.79 -5.38 31.83
N ASP A 54 16.46 -5.33 31.89
CA ASP A 54 15.71 -4.74 32.99
C ASP A 54 16.05 -5.42 34.32
N ARG A 55 16.08 -6.76 34.35
CA ARG A 55 16.50 -7.51 35.56
C ARG A 55 17.93 -7.17 36.01
N ARG A 56 18.85 -6.98 35.06
CA ARG A 56 20.25 -6.66 35.38
C ARG A 56 20.38 -5.27 36.02
N TYR A 57 19.66 -4.28 35.50
CA TYR A 57 19.74 -2.90 35.98
C TYR A 57 18.88 -2.66 37.23
N ALA A 58 17.76 -3.37 37.37
CA ALA A 58 16.96 -3.35 38.60
C ALA A 58 17.77 -3.78 39.84
N ARG A 59 18.65 -4.78 39.71
CA ARG A 59 19.58 -5.18 40.79
C ARG A 59 20.57 -4.08 41.20
N ARG A 60 20.75 -3.06 40.37
CA ARG A 60 21.62 -1.90 40.62
C ARG A 60 20.83 -0.67 41.07
N GLY A 61 19.51 -0.80 41.31
CA GLY A 61 18.63 0.33 41.60
C GLY A 61 18.40 1.25 40.42
N ILE A 62 18.71 0.82 39.19
CA ILE A 62 18.50 1.59 37.96
C ILE A 62 17.26 1.03 37.27
N THR A 63 16.11 1.66 37.51
CA THR A 63 14.84 1.36 36.84
C THR A 63 14.23 2.65 36.29
N PRO A 64 13.23 2.58 35.40
CA PRO A 64 12.51 3.77 34.97
C PRO A 64 11.94 4.61 36.12
N ASP A 65 11.55 3.96 37.23
CA ASP A 65 10.93 4.64 38.37
C ASP A 65 11.95 5.25 39.35
N THR A 66 13.13 4.63 39.48
CA THR A 66 14.16 5.06 40.45
C THR A 66 15.25 5.93 39.83
N ASP A 67 15.59 5.71 38.57
CA ASP A 67 16.60 6.46 37.82
C ASP A 67 16.34 6.35 36.31
N ILE A 68 15.38 7.14 35.83
CA ILE A 68 15.01 7.14 34.40
C ILE A 68 16.16 7.57 33.49
N VAL A 69 17.00 8.51 33.93
CA VAL A 69 18.10 9.03 33.11
C VAL A 69 19.19 7.97 32.96
N GLY A 70 19.59 7.32 34.06
CA GLY A 70 20.52 6.21 34.04
C GLY A 70 19.97 5.02 33.24
N TYR A 71 18.68 4.72 33.39
CA TYR A 71 18.01 3.67 32.61
C TYR A 71 18.06 3.94 31.10
N LEU A 72 17.70 5.16 30.67
CA LEU A 72 17.71 5.54 29.25
C LEU A 72 19.13 5.53 28.68
N ASN A 73 20.12 6.05 29.41
CA ASN A 73 21.52 6.02 28.99
C ASN A 73 22.02 4.58 28.84
N ALA A 74 21.75 3.72 29.82
CA ALA A 74 22.12 2.31 29.77
C ALA A 74 21.44 1.56 28.62
N LYS A 75 20.16 1.86 28.35
CA LYS A 75 19.40 1.26 27.25
C LYS A 75 19.96 1.71 25.89
N ALA A 76 20.27 3.00 25.75
CA ALA A 76 20.80 3.58 24.51
C ALA A 76 22.19 3.00 24.15
N LEU A 77 23.00 2.68 25.15
CA LEU A 77 24.33 2.08 24.97
C LEU A 77 24.31 0.57 24.77
N ASN A 78 23.16 -0.10 24.90
CA ASN A 78 23.06 -1.55 24.72
C ASN A 78 22.97 -1.93 23.23
N PRO A 79 24.02 -2.57 22.64
CA PRO A 79 24.04 -2.88 21.22
C PRO A 79 23.02 -3.96 20.83
N GLU A 80 22.73 -4.89 21.74
CA GLU A 80 21.79 -5.99 21.48
C GLU A 80 20.35 -5.49 21.42
N LEU A 81 19.95 -4.64 22.37
CA LEU A 81 18.64 -3.98 22.36
C LEU A 81 18.48 -3.10 21.13
N LYS A 82 19.51 -2.35 20.76
CA LYS A 82 19.51 -1.52 19.55
C LYS A 82 19.33 -2.39 18.29
N PHE A 83 20.02 -3.53 18.22
CA PHE A 83 19.91 -4.46 17.09
C PHE A 83 18.49 -5.03 16.95
N TRP A 84 17.92 -5.57 18.03
CA TRP A 84 16.59 -6.16 17.96
C TRP A 84 15.52 -5.12 17.69
N TYR A 85 15.63 -3.93 18.28
CA TYR A 85 14.73 -2.82 17.98
C TYR A 85 14.80 -2.41 16.51
N ALA A 86 15.99 -2.31 15.92
CA ALA A 86 16.14 -2.01 14.49
C ALA A 86 15.49 -3.09 13.59
N LYS A 87 15.49 -4.35 14.02
CA LYS A 87 14.79 -5.44 13.32
C LYS A 87 13.27 -5.32 13.44
N VAL A 88 12.75 -4.96 14.60
CA VAL A 88 11.32 -4.66 14.79
C VAL A 88 10.88 -3.51 13.89
N GLU A 89 11.64 -2.40 13.89
CA GLU A 89 11.34 -1.26 13.02
C GLU A 89 11.37 -1.62 11.53
N HIS A 90 12.31 -2.47 11.10
CA HIS A 90 12.38 -2.93 9.72
C HIS A 90 11.07 -3.61 9.28
N PHE A 91 10.57 -4.56 10.08
CA PHE A 91 9.34 -5.28 9.74
C PHE A 91 8.09 -4.41 9.90
N GLN A 92 8.08 -3.45 10.83
CA GLN A 92 7.00 -2.45 10.89
C GLN A 92 6.92 -1.61 9.60
N ARG A 93 8.07 -1.20 9.06
CA ARG A 93 8.14 -0.48 7.77
C ARG A 93 7.68 -1.34 6.61
N GLU A 94 8.10 -2.61 6.55
CA GLU A 94 7.66 -3.54 5.51
C GLU A 94 6.14 -3.78 5.57
N LEU A 95 5.59 -4.05 6.76
CA LEU A 95 4.16 -4.27 6.98
C LEU A 95 3.35 -3.04 6.54
N ALA A 96 3.79 -1.84 6.93
CA ALA A 96 3.16 -0.60 6.51
C ALA A 96 3.21 -0.41 4.98
N ALA A 97 4.35 -0.70 4.35
CA ALA A 97 4.53 -0.54 2.91
C ALA A 97 3.64 -1.51 2.10
N TYR A 98 3.67 -2.80 2.42
CA TYR A 98 2.85 -3.80 1.70
C TYR A 98 1.36 -3.61 1.97
N GLY A 99 0.97 -3.27 3.21
CA GLY A 99 -0.41 -2.96 3.57
C GLY A 99 -0.94 -1.71 2.84
N ALA A 100 -0.13 -0.66 2.75
CA ALA A 100 -0.47 0.55 1.99
C ALA A 100 -0.62 0.25 0.49
N ALA A 101 0.28 -0.54 -0.09
CA ALA A 101 0.20 -0.94 -1.49
C ALA A 101 -1.10 -1.70 -1.78
N LEU A 102 -1.46 -2.70 -0.98
CA LEU A 102 -2.71 -3.45 -1.14
C LEU A 102 -3.95 -2.57 -0.96
N THR A 103 -3.94 -1.67 0.02
CA THR A 103 -5.04 -0.72 0.25
C THR A 103 -5.20 0.25 -0.91
N GLY A 104 -4.08 0.74 -1.45
CA GLY A 104 -4.04 1.65 -2.59
C GLY A 104 -4.59 0.98 -3.87
N LEU A 105 -4.22 -0.28 -4.11
CA LEU A 105 -4.77 -1.07 -5.22
C LEU A 105 -6.29 -1.24 -5.09
N ALA A 106 -6.78 -1.64 -3.91
CA ALA A 106 -8.20 -1.78 -3.66
C ALA A 106 -8.96 -0.46 -3.79
N ALA A 107 -8.33 0.67 -3.45
CA ALA A 107 -8.92 1.99 -3.64
C ALA A 107 -8.99 2.37 -5.13
N ALA A 108 -7.93 2.11 -5.90
CA ALA A 108 -7.89 2.36 -7.33
C ALA A 108 -8.97 1.55 -8.07
N ASP A 109 -9.13 0.27 -7.75
CA ASP A 109 -10.18 -0.58 -8.35
C ASP A 109 -11.58 -0.01 -8.13
N ARG A 110 -11.87 0.47 -6.91
CA ARG A 110 -13.17 1.13 -6.61
C ARG A 110 -13.39 2.41 -7.40
N MET A 111 -12.34 3.21 -7.59
CA MET A 111 -12.42 4.46 -8.37
C MET A 111 -12.68 4.17 -9.85
N LEU A 112 -12.01 3.17 -10.42
CA LEU A 112 -12.21 2.76 -11.82
C LEU A 112 -13.61 2.17 -12.03
N ALA A 113 -14.11 1.35 -11.09
CA ALA A 113 -15.47 0.82 -11.15
C ALA A 113 -16.54 1.93 -11.11
N ALA A 114 -16.35 2.95 -10.26
CA ALA A 114 -17.25 4.09 -10.16
C ALA A 114 -17.25 4.98 -11.43
N GLU A 115 -16.11 5.12 -12.10
CA GLU A 115 -16.00 5.88 -13.35
C GLU A 115 -16.64 5.14 -14.54
N GLY A 116 -16.50 3.80 -14.59
CA GLY A 116 -17.16 2.96 -15.59
C GLY A 116 -18.69 3.03 -15.55
N GLN A 117 -19.27 3.25 -14.36
CA GLN A 117 -20.72 3.47 -14.18
C GLN A 117 -21.19 4.87 -14.61
N ARG A 118 -20.29 5.84 -14.78
CA ARG A 118 -20.64 7.21 -15.20
C ARG A 118 -20.65 7.41 -16.71
N ILE A 119 -20.21 6.43 -17.52
CA ILE A 119 -20.39 6.47 -18.97
C ILE A 119 -21.90 6.42 -19.24
N PRO A 120 -22.55 7.51 -19.69
CA PRO A 120 -23.99 7.53 -19.81
C PRO A 120 -24.44 6.51 -20.85
N ALA A 121 -25.49 5.77 -20.51
CA ALA A 121 -26.26 4.92 -21.43
C ALA A 121 -26.86 5.68 -22.64
N ASP A 122 -26.52 6.96 -22.83
CA ASP A 122 -26.96 7.80 -23.94
C ASP A 122 -26.40 7.38 -25.30
N ARG A 123 -25.36 6.53 -25.36
CA ARG A 123 -24.91 5.96 -26.65
C ARG A 123 -25.77 4.80 -27.15
N GLN A 124 -26.70 4.27 -26.37
CA GLN A 124 -27.44 3.06 -26.74
C GLN A 124 -28.85 3.29 -27.30
N ARG A 125 -29.30 4.55 -27.41
CA ARG A 125 -30.59 4.93 -28.02
C ARG A 125 -30.43 5.88 -29.20
N SER A 126 -29.83 5.40 -30.29
CA SER A 126 -29.98 6.02 -31.63
C SER A 126 -29.71 4.98 -32.71
N ARG A 127 -30.50 3.90 -32.74
CA ARG A 127 -30.60 3.02 -33.91
C ARG A 127 -32.07 2.70 -34.22
N THR A 128 -32.88 3.76 -34.28
CA THR A 128 -34.19 3.74 -34.95
C THR A 128 -33.99 4.25 -36.38
N GLY A 129 -34.08 3.34 -37.35
CA GLY A 129 -33.89 3.65 -38.77
C GLY A 129 -34.49 2.61 -39.70
N ARG A 130 -35.83 2.50 -39.69
CA ARG A 130 -36.77 2.04 -40.74
C ARG A 130 -36.56 0.68 -41.45
N PRO A 131 -37.58 -0.21 -41.46
CA PRO A 131 -37.67 -1.27 -42.46
C PRO A 131 -38.24 -0.68 -43.76
N ASN A 132 -37.44 -0.67 -44.84
CA ASN A 132 -37.93 -0.27 -46.16
C ASN A 132 -38.52 -1.49 -46.86
N LEU A 133 -39.86 -1.56 -46.88
CA LEU A 133 -40.63 -2.43 -47.78
C LEU A 133 -40.52 -1.86 -49.20
N ASN A 134 -39.94 -2.61 -50.14
CA ASN A 134 -40.32 -2.65 -51.56
C ASN A 134 -39.33 -3.51 -52.36
N ARG A 135 -39.79 -4.67 -52.85
CA ARG A 135 -39.26 -5.27 -54.08
C ARG A 135 -40.39 -6.03 -54.79
N VAL A 136 -40.99 -5.35 -55.77
CA VAL A 136 -41.68 -5.96 -56.92
C VAL A 136 -40.71 -5.87 -58.08
N GLY A 137 -40.55 -6.97 -58.81
CA GLY A 137 -39.67 -7.11 -59.97
C GLY A 137 -39.48 -8.58 -60.26
#